data_AF-A0A2D5E6P1-F1
#
_entry.id   AF-A0A2D5E6P1-F1
#
_cell.length_a   1.000
_cell.length_b   1.000
_cell.length_c   1.000
_cell.angle_alpha   90.00
_cell.angle_beta   90.00
_cell.angle_gamma   90.00
#
_symmetry.space_group_name_H-M   'P 1'
#
loop_
_entity.id
_entity.type
_entity.pdbx_description
1 polymer ?
#
loop_
_entity_poly.entity_id
_entity_poly.type
_entity_poly.pdbx_seq_one_letter_code
_entity_poly.pdbx_strand_id
1 'polypeptide(L)' 'MSLHSSLKTKSGALNQHRNVLTRAERITQLTDKESFVSGETSPLGIPKVRSIKVQAGKKKPTKGPGEETKE' A
#
# COMPACT_ATOMS: atom_id res chain seq x y z
N MET A 1 -10.67 8.90 37.85
CA MET A 1 -9.97 10.01 37.16
C MET A 1 -10.40 10.00 35.70
N SER A 2 -11.24 10.93 35.28
CA SER A 2 -11.72 11.01 33.90
C SER A 2 -10.70 11.73 33.02
N LEU A 3 -10.39 11.14 31.87
CA LEU A 3 -9.55 11.76 30.85
C LEU A 3 -10.37 12.79 30.06
N HIS A 4 -9.92 14.04 30.02
CA HIS A 4 -10.53 15.11 29.23
C HIS A 4 -10.52 14.74 27.72
N SER A 5 -11.57 15.11 26.98
CA SER A 5 -11.79 14.70 25.59
C SER A 5 -10.67 15.13 24.63
N SER A 6 -10.03 16.27 24.88
CA SER A 6 -8.85 16.74 24.11
C SER A 6 -7.60 15.90 24.35
N LEU A 7 -7.51 15.22 25.49
CA LEU A 7 -6.39 14.37 25.88
C LEU A 7 -6.60 12.92 25.45
N LYS A 8 -7.77 12.61 24.86
CA LYS A 8 -8.01 11.31 24.20
C LYS A 8 -7.23 11.30 22.89
N THR A 9 -6.17 10.50 22.84
CA THR A 9 -5.49 10.20 21.59
C THR A 9 -6.52 9.61 20.63
N LYS A 10 -6.69 10.23 19.45
CA LYS A 10 -7.56 9.67 18.41
C LYS A 10 -7.02 8.28 18.08
N SER A 11 -7.80 7.23 18.36
CA SER A 11 -7.46 5.83 18.04
C SER A 11 -6.97 5.66 16.58
N GLY A 12 -7.45 6.52 15.67
CA GLY A 12 -7.06 6.52 14.25
C GLY A 12 -5.67 7.06 13.91
N ALA A 13 -4.97 7.78 14.81
CA ALA A 13 -3.64 8.32 14.49
C ALA A 13 -2.60 7.20 14.29
N LEU A 14 -2.74 6.10 15.03
CA LEU A 14 -1.86 4.93 14.93
C LEU A 14 -2.30 3.96 13.81
N ASN A 15 -3.57 4.02 13.39
CA ASN A 15 -4.12 3.18 12.32
C ASN A 15 -3.89 3.75 10.92
N GLN A 16 -3.00 4.75 10.79
CA GLN A 16 -2.67 5.34 9.50
C GLN A 16 -1.84 4.37 8.64
N HIS A 17 -1.95 4.57 7.33
CA HIS A 17 -1.13 3.84 6.38
C HIS A 17 0.35 4.21 6.55
N ARG A 18 1.24 3.21 6.65
CA ARG A 18 2.68 3.42 6.78
C ARG A 18 3.31 3.83 5.45
N ASN A 19 4.27 4.76 5.48
CA ASN A 19 4.92 5.23 4.26
C ASN A 19 5.94 4.23 3.70
N VAL A 20 6.64 3.49 4.56
CA VAL A 20 7.70 2.55 4.20
C VAL A 20 7.35 1.17 4.75
N LEU A 21 7.64 0.13 3.97
CA LEU A 21 7.48 -1.26 4.38
C LEU A 21 8.42 -1.62 5.53
N THR A 22 8.05 -2.66 6.29
CA THR A 22 8.93 -3.19 7.34
C THR A 22 10.20 -3.75 6.72
N ARG A 23 11.25 -3.92 7.52
CA ARG A 23 12.52 -4.45 7.01
C ARG A 23 12.37 -5.83 6.38
N ALA A 24 11.58 -6.73 6.98
CA ALA A 24 11.30 -8.04 6.44
C ALA A 24 10.60 -7.95 5.08
N GLU A 25 9.54 -7.13 4.98
CA GLU A 25 8.82 -6.87 3.72
C GLU A 25 9.72 -6.23 2.64
N ARG A 26 10.68 -5.38 3.05
CA ARG A 26 11.64 -4.79 2.11
C ARG A 26 12.63 -5.81 1.59
N ILE A 27 13.10 -6.73 2.43
CA ILE A 27 13.98 -7.81 1.99
C ILE A 27 13.25 -8.65 0.96
N THR A 28 12.02 -9.10 1.23
CA THR A 28 11.26 -9.91 0.26
C THR A 28 11.01 -9.17 -1.06
N GLN A 29 10.62 -7.89 -1.01
CA GLN A 29 10.41 -7.13 -2.25
C GLN A 29 11.70 -6.84 -3.03
N LEU A 30 12.84 -6.70 -2.34
CA LEU A 30 14.13 -6.47 -3.00
C LEU A 30 14.73 -7.77 -3.51
N THR A 31 14.48 -8.91 -2.86
CA THR A 31 14.82 -10.23 -3.41
C THR A 31 14.03 -10.52 -4.68
N ASP A 32 12.73 -10.20 -4.70
CA ASP A 32 11.88 -10.38 -5.88
C ASP A 32 12.33 -9.50 -7.07
N LYS A 33 13.03 -8.39 -6.79
CA LYS A 33 13.58 -7.46 -7.78
C LYS A 33 15.07 -7.69 -8.06
N GLU A 34 15.62 -8.82 -7.61
CA GLU A 34 17.03 -9.19 -7.78
C GLU A 34 18.04 -8.14 -7.25
N SER A 35 17.57 -7.23 -6.40
CA SER A 35 18.35 -6.11 -5.84
C SER A 35 18.87 -6.40 -4.43
N PHE A 36 18.57 -7.59 -3.90
CA PHE A 36 19.05 -8.09 -2.60
C PHE A 36 19.40 -9.56 -2.73
N VAL A 37 20.65 -9.91 -2.40
CA VAL A 37 21.14 -11.29 -2.36
C VAL A 37 21.34 -11.69 -0.91
N SER A 38 20.65 -12.74 -0.48
CA SER A 38 20.73 -13.24 0.89
C SER A 38 22.13 -13.76 1.17
N GLY A 39 22.77 -13.25 2.22
CA GLY A 39 24.13 -13.63 2.62
C GLY A 39 25.22 -12.68 2.14
N GLU A 40 25.05 -12.05 0.97
CA GLU A 40 26.03 -11.09 0.43
C GLU A 40 25.68 -9.65 0.80
N THR A 41 24.39 -9.32 0.73
CA THR A 41 23.92 -7.96 1.02
C THR A 41 23.51 -7.82 2.49
N SER A 42 24.04 -6.78 3.14
CA SER A 42 23.68 -6.50 4.53
C SER A 42 22.19 -6.17 4.62
N PRO A 43 21.45 -6.79 5.56
CA PRO A 43 20.06 -6.43 5.77
C PRO A 43 19.90 -5.05 6.42
N LEU A 44 20.99 -4.40 6.87
CA LEU A 44 21.01 -3.02 7.37
C LEU A 44 21.36 -2.06 6.21
N GLY A 45 20.69 -0.91 6.16
CA GLY A 45 20.95 0.10 5.11
C GLY A 45 20.23 -0.13 3.77
N ILE A 46 19.34 -1.12 3.68
CA ILE A 46 18.59 -1.41 2.43
C ILE A 46 17.72 -0.22 1.98
N PRO A 47 17.48 -0.06 0.65
CA PRO A 47 16.64 0.99 0.08
C PRO A 47 15.25 1.10 0.73
N LYS A 48 14.69 2.31 0.81
CA LYS A 48 13.34 2.54 1.31
C LYS A 48 12.32 2.15 0.23
N VAL A 49 11.45 1.20 0.55
CA VAL A 49 10.37 0.76 -0.37
C VAL A 49 9.02 1.27 0.16
N ARG A 50 8.31 2.02 -0.67
CA ARG A 50 7.02 2.63 -0.31
C ARG A 50 5.91 1.58 -0.31
N SER A 51 5.01 1.64 0.68
CA SER A 51 3.74 0.92 0.64
C SER A 51 2.77 1.71 -0.24
N ILE A 52 2.28 1.11 -1.34
CA ILE A 52 1.36 1.79 -2.26
C ILE A 52 0.05 1.00 -2.32
N LYS A 53 -1.04 1.60 -1.86
CA LYS A 53 -2.40 1.10 -2.11
C LYS A 53 -2.87 1.67 -3.44
N VAL A 54 -2.74 0.89 -4.52
CA VAL A 54 -3.26 1.28 -5.83
C VAL A 54 -4.78 1.21 -5.78
N GLN A 55 -5.46 2.35 -5.94
CA GLN A 55 -6.90 2.35 -6.15
C GLN A 55 -7.16 2.05 -7.63
N ALA A 56 -7.70 0.87 -7.93
CA ALA A 56 -8.19 0.58 -9.27
C ALA A 56 -9.38 1.51 -9.56
N GLY A 57 -9.28 2.31 -10.62
CA GLY A 57 -10.36 3.20 -11.05
C GLY A 57 -11.65 2.42 -11.28
N LYS A 58 -12.79 2.96 -10.84
CA LYS A 58 -14.11 2.37 -11.09
C LYS A 58 -14.30 2.22 -12.61
N LYS A 59 -14.49 0.98 -13.07
CA LYS A 59 -14.88 0.70 -14.45
C LYS A 59 -16.23 1.37 -14.72
N LYS A 60 -16.31 2.17 -15.78
CA LYS A 60 -17.55 2.80 -16.24
C LYS A 60 -18.51 1.68 -16.67
N PRO A 61 -19.78 1.67 -16.24
CA PRO A 61 -20.72 0.64 -16.67
C PRO A 61 -20.91 0.76 -18.19
N THR A 62 -20.53 -0.27 -18.93
CA THR A 62 -20.84 -0.41 -20.35
C THR A 62 -22.33 -0.72 -20.48
N LYS A 63 -23.08 0.19 -21.10
CA LYS A 63 -24.45 -0.09 -21.56
C LYS A 63 -24.33 -1.22 -22.60
N GLY A 64 -25.10 -2.29 -22.41
CA GLY A 64 -25.01 -3.52 -23.20
C GLY A 64 -25.31 -3.34 -24.70
N PRO A 65 -24.96 -4.33 -25.54
CA PRO A 65 -25.20 -4.29 -26.98
C PRO A 65 -26.68 -4.52 -27.25
N GLY A 66 -27.32 -3.58 -27.94
CA GLY A 66 -28.72 -3.71 -28.34
C GLY A 66 -29.37 -2.37 -28.62
N GLU A 67 -28.95 -1.70 -29.69
CA GLU A 67 -29.85 -0.84 -30.45
C GLU A 67 -29.41 -0.92 -31.91
N GLU A 68 -30.16 -1.73 -32.66
CA GLU A 68 -30.14 -1.83 -34.10
C GLU A 68 -30.57 -0.48 -34.69
N THR A 69 -29.80 0.05 -35.63
CA THR A 69 -30.31 1.00 -36.62
C THR A 69 -29.90 0.47 -37.99
N LYS A 70 -30.86 -0.16 -38.67
CA LYS A 70 -30.82 -0.58 -40.07
C LYS A 70 -31.60 0.46 -40.87
N GLU A 71 -30.99 1.00 -41.92
CA GLU A 71 -31.70 1.41 -43.15
C GLU A 71 -32.17 0.17 -43.92
#